data_AF-A0A537THR2-F1
#
_entry.id   AF-A0A537THR2-F1
#
_cell.length_a   1.000
_cell.length_b   1.000
_cell.length_c   1.000
_cell.angle_alpha   90.00
_cell.angle_beta   90.00
_cell.angle_gamma   90.00
#
_symmetry.space_group_name_H-M   'P 1'
#
loop_
_entity.id
_entity.type
_entity.pdbx_description
1 polymer ?
#
loop_
_entity_poly.entity_id
_entity_poly.type
_entity_poly.pdbx_seq_one_letter_code
_entity_poly.pdbx_strand_id
1 'polypeptide(L)'
;MQSYHKRYLVPFAERWPSILGNPPSDLASLEPGRETTVLHVGDISFGVLICFEIADSRGARTLASRGAGFIVNLTNDAWFYRSSAPHVPWAVARAVETGIPVVRAANAGVSAVFDRFGRKVATGPSAGLPSVLAVSLPAAAPTVYSRTGDWFLVICLADSARRYCTRHSAPNASRPVSPEPISLTDVRLSWISIGCEEGIHARNGDQGLVHRRQPTALRTTCGASFRAHTMTPRPCGMGNTARLPTLFP
;
A
#
# COMPACT_ATOMS: atom_id res chain seq x y z
N MET A 1 -9.11 32.63 23.80
CA MET A 1 -9.25 32.24 22.38
C MET A 1 -8.66 30.86 22.23
N GLN A 2 -9.41 29.89 21.67
CA GLN A 2 -8.89 28.54 21.41
C GLN A 2 -8.22 28.53 20.05
N SER A 3 -7.06 27.86 19.92
CA SER A 3 -6.33 27.73 18.66
C SER A 3 -5.74 26.32 18.52
N TYR A 4 -5.48 25.93 17.27
CA TYR A 4 -4.75 24.72 16.94
C TYR A 4 -3.55 25.08 16.06
N HIS A 5 -2.39 24.51 16.38
CA HIS A 5 -1.16 24.68 15.62
C HIS A 5 -0.77 23.35 14.98
N LYS A 6 -0.45 23.38 13.67
CA LYS A 6 -0.07 22.20 12.90
C LYS A 6 1.11 21.48 13.55
N ARG A 7 0.97 20.20 13.85
CA ARG A 7 1.94 19.35 14.54
C ARG A 7 2.86 18.62 13.58
N TYR A 8 2.30 18.05 12.50
CA TYR A 8 3.09 17.37 11.47
C TYR A 8 3.35 18.28 10.30
N LEU A 9 4.55 18.82 10.29
CA LEU A 9 5.05 19.69 9.22
C LEU A 9 5.51 18.85 8.04
N VAL A 10 5.22 19.33 6.83
CA VAL A 10 5.69 18.70 5.59
C VAL A 10 7.21 18.91 5.48
N PRO A 11 8.02 17.83 5.42
CA PRO A 11 9.45 17.95 5.24
C PRO A 11 9.78 18.74 3.96
N PHE A 12 10.82 19.57 4.01
CA PHE A 12 11.31 20.42 2.91
C PHE A 12 10.38 21.55 2.44
N ALA A 13 9.11 21.55 2.85
CA ALA A 13 8.18 22.63 2.54
C ALA A 13 7.92 23.54 3.75
N GLU A 14 7.73 22.93 4.93
CA GLU A 14 7.41 23.64 6.17
C GLU A 14 8.51 23.48 7.23
N ARG A 15 9.32 22.42 7.12
CA ARG A 15 10.44 22.18 8.02
C ARG A 15 11.63 21.60 7.28
N TRP A 16 12.78 22.23 7.45
CA TRP A 16 14.05 21.70 6.96
C TRP A 16 14.62 20.63 7.90
N PRO A 17 15.01 19.44 7.39
CA PRO A 17 15.68 18.44 8.20
C PRO A 17 17.07 18.92 8.64
N SER A 18 17.31 18.98 9.95
CA SER A 18 18.58 19.50 10.51
C SER A 18 19.82 18.70 10.08
N ILE A 19 19.65 17.42 9.73
CA ILE A 19 20.73 16.57 9.23
C ILE A 19 21.31 17.04 7.88
N LEU A 20 20.58 17.89 7.13
CA LEU A 20 20.99 18.38 5.81
C LEU A 20 21.65 19.76 5.87
N GLY A 21 22.00 20.26 7.06
CA GLY A 21 22.60 21.57 7.23
C GLY A 21 21.57 22.70 7.22
N ASN A 22 21.96 23.87 6.67
CA ASN A 22 21.13 25.07 6.69
C ASN A 22 20.01 25.01 5.64
N PRO A 23 18.80 25.52 5.96
CA PRO A 23 17.73 25.63 4.98
C PRO A 23 18.07 26.63 3.86
N PRO A 24 17.44 26.50 2.68
CA PRO A 24 17.41 27.57 1.69
C PRO A 24 16.88 28.87 2.32
N SER A 25 17.41 30.03 1.89
CA SER A 25 17.04 31.35 2.42
C SER A 25 15.54 31.65 2.37
N ASP A 26 14.87 31.09 1.38
CA ASP A 26 13.47 31.39 1.07
C ASP A 26 12.50 30.45 1.81
N LEU A 27 13.02 29.47 2.56
CA LEU A 27 12.22 28.52 3.31
C LEU A 27 11.98 29.03 4.73
N ALA A 28 10.75 29.48 4.99
CA ALA A 28 10.29 29.72 6.35
C ALA A 28 10.19 28.39 7.10
N SER A 29 11.14 28.11 7.99
CA SER A 29 11.08 26.92 8.85
C SER A 29 10.08 27.15 9.98
N LEU A 30 8.92 26.51 9.88
CA LEU A 30 7.88 26.56 10.90
C LEU A 30 8.26 25.73 12.13
N GLU A 31 7.59 26.03 13.24
CA GLU A 31 7.65 25.23 14.46
C GLU A 31 6.40 24.35 14.58
N PRO A 32 6.55 23.06 14.91
CA PRO A 32 5.42 22.17 15.08
C PRO A 32 4.65 22.50 16.36
N GLY A 33 3.33 22.47 16.27
CA GLY A 33 2.44 22.43 17.41
C GLY A 33 2.70 21.20 18.29
N ARG A 34 2.43 21.31 19.59
CA ARG A 34 2.75 20.25 20.56
C ARG A 34 1.54 19.42 20.96
N GLU A 35 0.33 19.97 20.85
CA GLU A 35 -0.86 19.41 21.47
C GLU A 35 -1.93 19.01 20.44
N THR A 36 -2.58 17.87 20.71
CA THR A 36 -3.81 17.48 20.01
C THR A 36 -5.01 18.07 20.72
N THR A 37 -5.51 19.18 20.20
CA THR A 37 -6.57 19.96 20.88
C THR A 37 -7.94 19.62 20.30
N VAL A 38 -8.90 19.34 21.18
CA VAL A 38 -10.34 19.35 20.83
C VAL A 38 -10.83 20.76 21.09
N LEU A 39 -11.39 21.38 20.05
CA LEU A 39 -11.94 22.73 20.09
C LEU A 39 -13.43 22.67 20.43
N HIS A 40 -13.89 23.64 21.21
CA HIS A 40 -15.28 23.74 21.65
C HIS A 40 -15.94 25.04 21.21
N VAL A 41 -17.14 24.94 20.64
CA VAL A 41 -18.02 26.07 20.30
C VAL A 41 -19.43 25.74 20.78
N GLY A 42 -19.84 26.30 21.92
CA GLY A 42 -21.06 25.84 22.61
C GLY A 42 -20.95 24.35 22.94
N ASP A 43 -21.98 23.59 22.61
CA ASP A 43 -22.02 22.12 22.81
C ASP A 43 -21.29 21.33 21.71
N ILE A 44 -20.70 22.01 20.72
CA ILE A 44 -20.01 21.38 19.60
C ILE A 44 -18.55 21.17 19.97
N SER A 45 -18.07 19.92 19.87
CA SER A 45 -16.66 19.55 20.00
C SER A 45 -16.10 19.01 18.68
N PHE A 46 -14.93 19.48 18.27
CA PHE A 46 -14.28 18.99 17.05
C PHE A 46 -12.76 19.04 17.12
N GLY A 47 -12.13 18.15 16.35
CA GLY A 47 -10.69 18.15 16.16
C GLY A 47 -10.28 18.78 14.84
N VAL A 48 -9.04 19.26 14.74
CA VAL A 48 -8.49 19.79 13.49
C VAL A 48 -7.27 18.98 13.09
N LEU A 49 -7.20 18.60 11.81
CA LEU A 49 -6.01 18.02 11.17
C LEU A 49 -5.71 18.83 9.91
N ILE A 50 -4.58 19.53 9.85
CA ILE A 50 -4.26 20.42 8.74
C ILE A 50 -3.51 19.65 7.64
N CYS A 51 -4.03 19.73 6.41
CA CYS A 51 -3.41 19.19 5.20
C CYS A 51 -3.02 17.71 5.37
N PHE A 52 -1.72 17.41 5.35
CA PHE A 52 -1.15 16.07 5.47
C PHE A 52 -1.41 15.38 6.82
N GLU A 53 -1.76 16.12 7.87
CA GLU A 53 -2.07 15.54 9.20
C GLU A 53 -3.24 14.57 9.17
N ILE A 54 -4.09 14.61 8.14
CA ILE A 54 -5.16 13.63 7.96
C ILE A 54 -4.64 12.19 7.77
N ALA A 55 -3.38 12.03 7.37
CA ALA A 55 -2.71 10.73 7.32
C ALA A 55 -2.27 10.23 8.71
N ASP A 56 -2.18 11.08 9.73
CA ASP A 56 -1.82 10.67 11.09
C ASP A 56 -2.99 9.97 11.80
N SER A 57 -2.89 8.65 11.84
CA SER A 57 -3.89 7.81 12.50
C SER A 57 -3.97 8.03 14.01
N ARG A 58 -2.83 8.33 14.66
CA ARG A 58 -2.76 8.51 16.11
C ARG A 58 -3.39 9.82 16.55
N GLY A 59 -3.17 10.90 15.80
CA GLY A 59 -3.80 12.20 16.01
C GLY A 59 -5.32 12.11 15.89
N ALA A 60 -5.81 11.52 14.79
CA ALA A 60 -7.24 11.29 14.60
C ALA A 60 -7.87 10.44 15.71
N ARG A 61 -7.20 9.34 16.11
CA ARG A 61 -7.63 8.51 17.23
C ARG A 61 -7.70 9.30 18.54
N THR A 62 -6.68 10.10 18.82
CA THR A 62 -6.60 10.91 20.04
C THR A 62 -7.72 11.94 20.10
N LEU A 63 -8.09 12.55 18.97
CA LEU A 63 -9.23 13.47 18.89
C LEU A 63 -10.53 12.75 19.24
N ALA A 64 -10.77 11.57 18.66
CA ALA A 64 -11.96 10.77 18.96
C ALA A 64 -12.01 10.32 20.43
N SER A 65 -10.89 9.86 20.99
CA SER A 65 -10.82 9.43 22.40
C SER A 65 -10.99 10.60 23.38
N ARG A 66 -10.67 11.83 22.96
CA ARG A 66 -10.88 13.06 23.74
C ARG A 66 -12.28 13.66 23.55
N GLY A 67 -13.18 12.97 22.84
CA GLY A 67 -14.58 13.37 22.72
C GLY A 67 -14.87 14.37 21.60
N ALA A 68 -14.01 14.46 20.57
CA ALA A 68 -14.36 15.19 19.36
C ALA A 68 -15.58 14.54 18.68
N GLY A 69 -16.62 15.32 18.39
CA GLY A 69 -17.80 14.87 17.66
C GLY A 69 -17.56 14.68 16.16
N PHE A 70 -16.59 15.39 15.59
CA PHE A 70 -16.12 15.24 14.21
C PHE A 70 -14.70 15.81 14.05
N ILE A 71 -14.08 15.53 12.90
CA ILE A 71 -12.76 16.05 12.52
C ILE A 71 -12.92 17.04 11.38
N VAL A 72 -12.30 18.21 11.49
CA VAL A 72 -12.14 19.18 10.42
C VAL A 72 -10.77 19.00 9.79
N ASN A 73 -10.75 18.79 8.48
CA ASN A 73 -9.53 18.75 7.69
C ASN A 73 -9.44 19.96 6.76
N LEU A 74 -8.59 20.91 7.15
CA LEU A 74 -8.30 22.11 6.37
C LEU A 74 -7.10 21.86 5.48
N THR A 75 -7.25 21.93 4.16
CA THR A 75 -6.20 21.51 3.22
C THR A 75 -6.08 22.43 2.02
N ASN A 76 -4.89 22.46 1.43
CA ASN A 76 -4.63 23.09 0.15
C ASN A 76 -4.03 22.02 -0.77
N ASP A 77 -4.83 21.50 -1.70
CA ASP A 77 -4.35 20.54 -2.71
C ASP A 77 -4.08 21.21 -4.06
N ALA A 78 -3.87 22.52 -4.12
CA ALA A 78 -3.52 23.21 -5.38
C ALA A 78 -2.28 22.60 -6.06
N TRP A 79 -1.34 22.08 -5.26
CA TRP A 79 -0.16 21.34 -5.70
C TRP A 79 -0.47 20.07 -6.51
N PHE A 80 -1.69 19.54 -6.41
CA PHE A 80 -2.12 18.27 -6.98
C PHE A 80 -3.20 18.43 -8.06
N TYR A 81 -3.33 19.62 -8.66
CA TYR A 81 -4.39 20.00 -9.60
C TYR A 81 -4.70 18.99 -10.73
N ARG A 82 -3.73 18.13 -11.12
CA ARG A 82 -3.90 17.10 -12.17
C ARG A 82 -3.78 15.65 -11.68
N SER A 83 -3.54 15.40 -10.39
CA SER A 83 -3.41 14.04 -9.86
C SER A 83 -4.67 13.60 -9.13
N SER A 84 -4.82 12.28 -8.91
CA SER A 84 -5.82 11.75 -7.99
C SER A 84 -5.63 12.43 -6.63
N ALA A 85 -6.69 13.02 -6.06
CA ALA A 85 -6.62 13.76 -4.79
C ALA A 85 -6.10 12.85 -3.66
N PRO A 86 -4.79 12.88 -3.35
CA PRO A 86 -4.14 11.76 -2.65
C PRO A 86 -4.54 11.70 -1.18
N HIS A 87 -5.09 12.80 -0.67
CA HIS A 87 -5.48 12.96 0.72
C HIS A 87 -6.91 12.51 1.04
N VAL A 88 -7.77 12.38 0.02
CA VAL A 88 -9.19 12.01 0.23
C VAL A 88 -9.33 10.59 0.82
N PRO A 89 -8.61 9.56 0.34
CA PRO A 89 -8.67 8.23 0.94
C PRO A 89 -8.28 8.22 2.42
N TRP A 90 -7.33 9.07 2.83
CA TRP A 90 -6.97 9.20 4.24
C TRP A 90 -8.11 9.78 5.08
N ALA A 91 -8.82 10.80 4.58
CA ALA A 91 -10.00 11.33 5.25
C ALA A 91 -11.08 10.26 5.45
N VAL A 92 -11.33 9.43 4.43
CA VAL A 92 -12.25 8.29 4.51
C VAL A 92 -11.78 7.29 5.57
N ALA A 93 -10.50 6.90 5.54
CA ALA A 93 -9.92 5.97 6.51
C ALA A 93 -10.03 6.50 7.94
N ARG A 94 -9.73 7.78 8.18
CA ARG A 94 -9.88 8.41 9.50
C ARG A 94 -11.32 8.33 9.99
N ALA A 95 -12.30 8.59 9.13
CA ALA A 95 -13.71 8.54 9.50
C ALA A 95 -14.12 7.12 9.95
N VAL A 96 -13.76 6.11 9.16
CA VAL A 96 -14.03 4.69 9.46
C VAL A 96 -13.33 4.24 10.73
N GLU A 97 -12.05 4.56 10.88
CA GLU A 97 -11.24 4.10 12.00
C GLU A 97 -11.68 4.74 13.32
N THR A 98 -12.01 6.02 13.31
CA THR A 98 -12.39 6.74 14.52
C THR A 98 -13.88 6.60 14.85
N GLY A 99 -14.73 6.37 13.86
CA GLY A 99 -16.17 6.30 14.03
C GLY A 99 -16.83 7.67 14.20
N ILE A 100 -16.12 8.75 13.85
CA ILE A 100 -16.65 10.11 13.86
C ILE A 100 -16.56 10.72 12.45
N PRO A 101 -17.49 11.61 12.06
CA PRO A 101 -17.48 12.24 10.74
C PRO A 101 -16.20 13.04 10.47
N VAL A 102 -15.85 13.17 9.19
CA VAL A 102 -14.74 14.03 8.72
C VAL A 102 -15.29 15.08 7.76
N VAL A 103 -15.09 16.35 8.10
CA VAL A 103 -15.42 17.51 7.27
C VAL A 103 -14.14 18.02 6.63
N ARG A 104 -14.01 17.85 5.33
CA ARG A 104 -12.84 18.29 4.56
C ARG A 104 -13.16 19.57 3.80
N ALA A 105 -12.38 20.61 4.07
CA ALA A 105 -12.42 21.88 3.35
C ALA A 105 -11.08 22.09 2.64
N ALA A 106 -11.11 21.97 1.31
CA ALA A 106 -9.97 22.19 0.43
C ALA A 106 -10.09 23.54 -0.28
N ASN A 107 -9.02 24.35 -0.30
CA ASN A 107 -9.02 25.60 -1.10
C ASN A 107 -9.12 25.29 -2.60
N ALA A 108 -8.41 24.24 -3.03
CA ALA A 108 -8.34 23.70 -4.36
C ALA A 108 -8.28 22.18 -4.20
N GLY A 109 -9.03 21.46 -5.02
CA GLY A 109 -9.27 20.03 -4.86
C GLY A 109 -10.65 19.73 -4.26
N VAL A 110 -10.80 18.53 -3.72
CA VAL A 110 -12.11 18.00 -3.29
C VAL A 110 -12.42 18.39 -1.85
N SER A 111 -13.40 19.28 -1.68
CA SER A 111 -14.11 19.50 -0.41
C SER A 111 -15.24 18.48 -0.27
N ALA A 112 -15.34 17.80 0.87
CA ALA A 112 -16.34 16.75 1.08
C ALA A 112 -16.61 16.49 2.57
N VAL A 113 -17.78 15.91 2.85
CA VAL A 113 -18.13 15.41 4.18
C VAL A 113 -18.24 13.88 4.11
N PHE A 114 -17.57 13.20 5.03
CA PHE A 114 -17.63 11.75 5.19
C PHE A 114 -18.27 11.40 6.53
N ASP A 115 -19.18 10.44 6.53
CA ASP A 115 -19.78 9.94 7.76
C ASP A 115 -18.85 8.95 8.49
N ARG A 116 -19.29 8.45 9.65
CA ARG A 116 -18.53 7.48 10.46
C ARG A 116 -18.18 6.15 9.77
N PHE A 117 -18.81 5.86 8.63
CA PHE A 117 -18.53 4.67 7.81
C PHE A 117 -17.70 5.02 6.57
N GLY A 118 -17.19 6.25 6.47
CA GLY A 118 -16.44 6.74 5.33
C GLY A 118 -17.31 7.03 4.10
N ARG A 119 -18.64 6.98 4.23
CA ARG A 119 -19.55 7.26 3.12
C ARG A 119 -19.56 8.75 2.86
N LYS A 120 -19.43 9.14 1.60
CA LYS A 120 -19.48 10.53 1.17
C LYS A 120 -20.92 11.03 1.29
N VAL A 121 -21.14 11.94 2.23
CA VAL A 121 -22.44 12.58 2.49
C VAL A 121 -22.70 13.70 1.51
N ALA A 122 -21.67 14.50 1.24
CA ALA A 122 -21.72 15.59 0.28
C ALA A 122 -20.32 15.91 -0.26
N THR A 123 -20.25 16.53 -1.43
CA THR A 123 -19.00 16.94 -2.08
C THR A 123 -19.19 18.24 -2.82
N GLY A 124 -18.19 19.11 -2.73
CA GLY A 124 -18.08 20.30 -3.57
C GLY A 124 -17.48 19.95 -4.95
N PRO A 125 -17.42 20.95 -5.85
CA PRO A 125 -16.77 20.82 -7.15
C PRO A 125 -15.26 20.57 -6.98
N SER A 126 -14.69 19.70 -7.81
CA SER A 126 -13.24 19.40 -7.78
C SER A 126 -12.37 20.47 -8.47
N ALA A 127 -12.98 21.43 -9.17
CA ALA A 127 -12.31 22.37 -10.08
C ALA A 127 -11.78 23.65 -9.42
N GLY A 128 -11.69 23.71 -8.09
CA GLY A 128 -11.24 24.92 -7.38
C GLY A 128 -12.20 26.11 -7.49
N LEU A 129 -13.45 25.86 -7.88
CA LEU A 129 -14.49 26.88 -7.94
C LEU A 129 -14.98 27.19 -6.51
N PRO A 130 -15.22 28.48 -6.19
CA PRO A 130 -15.85 28.86 -4.94
C PRO A 130 -17.16 28.11 -4.75
N SER A 131 -17.33 27.46 -3.60
CA SER A 131 -18.53 26.70 -3.28
C SER A 131 -18.77 26.66 -1.78
N VAL A 132 -20.03 26.48 -1.39
CA VAL A 132 -20.46 26.29 0.00
C VAL A 132 -21.14 24.94 0.10
N LEU A 133 -20.77 24.17 1.12
CA LEU A 133 -21.33 22.85 1.39
C LEU A 133 -22.05 22.90 2.75
N ALA A 134 -23.38 22.94 2.73
CA ALA A 134 -24.21 22.92 3.93
C ALA A 134 -24.74 21.50 4.16
N VAL A 135 -24.40 20.89 5.30
CA VAL A 135 -24.71 19.49 5.61
C VAL A 135 -25.02 19.34 7.09
N SER A 136 -26.05 18.56 7.42
CA SER A 136 -26.25 18.08 8.79
C SER A 136 -25.30 16.93 9.09
N LEU A 137 -24.45 17.09 10.11
CA LEU A 137 -23.43 16.09 10.42
C LEU A 137 -24.07 14.79 10.94
N PRO A 138 -23.72 13.62 10.37
CA PRO A 138 -24.17 12.34 10.90
C PRO A 138 -23.67 12.08 12.32
N ALA A 139 -24.38 11.25 13.08
CA ALA A 139 -24.01 10.93 14.45
C ALA A 139 -22.66 10.19 14.54
N ALA A 140 -21.82 10.65 15.47
CA ALA A 140 -20.61 9.96 15.91
C ALA A 140 -20.95 8.67 16.67
N ALA A 141 -20.13 7.63 16.47
CA ALA A 141 -20.11 6.43 17.30
C ALA A 141 -18.68 5.87 17.33
N PRO A 142 -17.88 6.25 18.34
CA PRO A 142 -16.48 5.83 18.42
C PRO A 142 -16.31 4.32 18.32
N THR A 143 -15.36 3.87 17.49
CA THR A 143 -15.12 2.44 17.25
C THR A 143 -14.32 1.79 18.37
N VAL A 144 -14.20 0.46 18.34
CA VAL A 144 -13.25 -0.27 19.19
C VAL A 144 -11.82 0.21 18.94
N TYR A 145 -11.42 0.40 17.68
CA TYR A 145 -10.09 0.89 17.32
C TYR A 145 -9.81 2.28 17.93
N SER A 146 -10.81 3.16 18.00
CA SER A 146 -10.63 4.48 18.61
C SER A 146 -10.22 4.41 20.10
N ARG A 147 -10.60 3.32 20.78
CA ARG A 147 -10.33 3.09 22.21
C ARG A 147 -9.08 2.27 22.45
N THR A 148 -8.87 1.21 21.67
CA THR A 148 -7.76 0.27 21.85
C THR A 148 -6.52 0.62 21.03
N GLY A 149 -6.68 1.41 19.98
CA GLY A 149 -5.60 1.74 19.06
C GLY A 149 -4.96 0.52 18.43
N ASP A 150 -3.63 0.56 18.32
CA ASP A 150 -2.88 -0.44 17.55
C ASP A 150 -2.57 -1.71 18.35
N TRP A 151 -3.06 -1.84 19.59
CA TRP A 151 -2.80 -2.99 20.47
C TRP A 151 -3.16 -4.32 19.84
N PHE A 152 -4.30 -4.39 19.13
CA PHE A 152 -4.70 -5.59 18.42
C PHE A 152 -3.65 -6.02 17.38
N LEU A 153 -3.16 -5.06 16.58
CA LEU A 153 -2.12 -5.31 15.58
C LEU A 153 -0.80 -5.73 16.23
N VAL A 154 -0.40 -5.08 17.32
CA VAL A 154 0.82 -5.42 18.06
C VAL A 154 0.76 -6.85 18.59
N ILE A 155 -0.38 -7.29 19.14
CA ILE A 155 -0.57 -8.66 19.63
C ILE A 155 -0.48 -9.67 18.48
N CYS A 156 -1.13 -9.41 17.35
CA CYS A 156 -1.07 -10.29 16.18
C CYS A 156 0.35 -10.41 15.61
N LEU A 157 1.08 -9.30 15.53
CA LEU A 157 2.47 -9.28 15.07
C LEU A 157 3.37 -10.03 16.05
N ALA A 158 3.20 -9.82 17.35
CA ALA A 158 3.97 -10.52 18.38
C ALA A 158 3.75 -12.04 18.34
N ASP A 159 2.49 -12.51 18.21
CA ASP A 159 2.22 -13.95 18.09
C ASP A 159 2.75 -14.53 16.78
N SER A 160 2.64 -13.79 15.67
CA SER A 160 3.19 -14.20 14.38
C SER A 160 4.72 -14.33 14.43
N ALA A 161 5.40 -13.35 15.03
CA ALA A 161 6.85 -13.37 15.22
C ALA A 161 7.28 -14.52 16.14
N ARG A 162 6.56 -14.73 17.26
CA ARG A 162 6.80 -15.86 18.17
C ARG A 162 6.71 -17.20 17.44
N ARG A 163 5.64 -17.41 16.66
CA ARG A 163 5.47 -18.63 15.85
C ARG A 163 6.58 -18.80 14.82
N TYR A 164 6.96 -17.74 14.13
CA TYR A 164 8.05 -17.77 13.16
C TYR A 164 9.37 -18.19 13.82
N CYS A 165 9.73 -17.57 14.94
CA CYS A 165 10.94 -17.91 15.69
C CYS A 165 10.91 -19.35 16.20
N THR A 166 9.81 -19.82 16.83
CA THR A 166 9.73 -21.21 17.31
C THR A 166 9.91 -22.26 16.21
N ARG A 167 9.49 -21.95 14.97
CA ARG A 167 9.66 -22.86 13.82
C ARG A 167 11.08 -22.85 13.23
N HIS A 168 11.79 -21.71 13.30
CA HIS A 168 13.11 -21.54 12.68
C HIS A 168 14.27 -21.54 13.70
N SER A 169 13.97 -21.55 14.99
CA SER A 169 14.94 -21.74 16.07
C SER A 169 15.15 -23.20 16.44
N ALA A 170 14.65 -24.16 15.65
CA ALA A 170 15.13 -25.53 15.77
C ALA A 170 16.65 -25.49 15.58
N PRO A 171 17.45 -25.94 16.56
CA PRO A 171 18.90 -25.91 16.42
C PRO A 171 19.22 -26.68 15.14
N ASN A 172 20.04 -26.07 14.27
CA ASN A 172 20.75 -26.81 13.26
C ASN A 172 21.58 -27.84 14.02
N ALA A 173 21.00 -29.01 14.27
CA ALA A 173 21.70 -30.15 14.81
C ALA A 173 22.63 -30.58 13.69
N SER A 174 23.76 -29.87 13.56
CA SER A 174 24.93 -30.38 12.89
C SER A 174 25.19 -31.72 13.55
N ARG A 175 24.79 -32.80 12.88
CA ARG A 175 25.21 -34.15 13.29
C ARG A 175 26.72 -34.07 13.40
N PRO A 176 27.34 -34.51 14.52
CA PRO A 176 28.78 -34.65 14.55
C PRO A 176 29.14 -35.60 13.39
N VAL A 177 29.80 -35.06 12.37
CA VAL A 177 30.44 -35.87 11.35
C VAL A 177 31.64 -36.48 12.06
N SER A 178 31.49 -37.72 12.53
CA SER A 178 32.64 -38.52 12.92
C SER A 178 33.54 -38.64 11.69
N PRO A 179 34.85 -38.31 11.77
CA PRO A 179 35.75 -38.56 10.65
C PRO A 179 35.86 -40.08 10.48
N GLU A 180 35.20 -40.65 9.48
CA GLU A 180 35.55 -41.98 9.01
C GLU A 180 36.95 -41.90 8.38
N PRO A 181 37.85 -42.85 8.67
CA PRO A 181 39.14 -42.92 7.98
C PRO A 181 38.88 -43.25 6.50
N ILE A 182 39.28 -42.35 5.61
CA ILE A 182 39.22 -42.56 4.17
C ILE A 182 40.15 -43.72 3.83
N SER A 183 39.58 -44.87 3.50
CA SER A 183 40.32 -45.99 2.91
C SER A 183 40.70 -45.63 1.47
N LEU A 184 42.00 -45.57 1.18
CA LEU A 184 42.58 -45.20 -0.13
C LEU A 184 42.28 -46.20 -1.26
N THR A 185 41.48 -47.24 -1.01
CA THR A 185 41.10 -48.26 -1.98
C THR A 185 39.84 -47.94 -2.80
N ASP A 186 39.07 -46.91 -2.43
CA ASP A 186 37.81 -46.53 -3.13
C ASP A 186 37.91 -45.22 -3.93
N VAL A 187 39.05 -44.95 -4.55
CA VAL A 187 39.14 -43.93 -5.61
C VAL A 187 38.80 -44.57 -6.95
N ARG A 188 37.50 -44.70 -7.27
CA ARG A 188 37.07 -44.91 -8.65
C ARG A 188 37.04 -43.58 -9.38
N LEU A 189 38.02 -43.36 -10.26
CA LEU A 189 38.00 -42.29 -11.25
C LEU A 189 36.90 -42.55 -12.28
N SER A 190 35.68 -42.06 -12.05
CA SER A 190 34.69 -41.95 -13.13
C SER A 190 34.97 -40.69 -13.94
N TRP A 191 35.60 -40.88 -15.09
CA TRP A 191 35.70 -39.88 -16.15
C TRP A 191 34.30 -39.53 -16.65
N ILE A 192 33.82 -38.33 -16.34
CA ILE A 192 32.64 -37.77 -16.99
C ILE A 192 33.13 -37.16 -18.31
N SER A 193 32.95 -37.90 -19.41
CA SER A 193 33.11 -37.37 -20.76
C SER A 193 31.94 -36.44 -21.07
N ILE A 194 32.23 -35.14 -21.22
CA ILE A 194 31.29 -34.14 -21.72
C ILE A 194 31.39 -34.19 -23.26
N GLY A 195 30.44 -34.87 -23.89
CA GLY A 195 30.29 -34.89 -25.35
C GLY A 195 29.60 -33.62 -25.84
N CYS A 196 30.28 -32.87 -26.71
CA CYS A 196 29.73 -31.76 -27.49
C CYS A 196 29.42 -32.33 -28.89
N GLU A 197 28.15 -32.47 -29.26
CA GLU A 197 27.77 -32.79 -30.64
C GLU A 197 26.99 -31.62 -31.24
N GLU A 198 27.70 -30.80 -32.01
CA GLU A 198 27.13 -30.00 -33.10
C GLU A 198 26.97 -30.92 -34.32
N GLY A 199 25.77 -30.96 -34.89
CA GLY A 199 25.47 -31.79 -36.05
C GLY A 199 24.37 -31.17 -36.90
N ILE A 200 24.73 -30.17 -37.71
CA ILE A 200 23.95 -29.74 -38.87
C ILE A 200 24.05 -30.84 -39.94
N HIS A 201 22.94 -31.44 -40.35
CA HIS A 201 22.68 -31.73 -41.77
C HIS A 201 21.24 -32.18 -42.04
N ALA A 202 20.63 -31.52 -43.02
CA ALA A 202 19.32 -31.80 -43.60
C ALA A 202 19.39 -32.91 -44.66
N ARG A 203 18.32 -33.74 -44.77
CA ARG A 203 17.45 -33.92 -45.96
C ARG A 203 16.53 -35.15 -45.86
N ASN A 204 15.25 -34.87 -46.16
CA ASN A 204 14.23 -35.62 -46.94
C ASN A 204 14.12 -37.15 -46.95
N GLY A 205 12.86 -37.61 -46.90
CA GLY A 205 12.37 -38.87 -47.47
C GLY A 205 11.63 -39.73 -46.44
N ASP A 206 10.34 -39.53 -46.19
CA ASP A 206 9.17 -40.14 -46.87
C ASP A 206 8.79 -41.56 -46.35
N GLN A 207 7.51 -41.65 -45.94
CA GLN A 207 6.59 -42.82 -45.89
C GLN A 207 6.55 -43.83 -44.72
N GLY A 208 5.31 -44.08 -44.28
CA GLY A 208 4.78 -45.43 -43.98
C GLY A 208 4.60 -45.75 -42.49
N LEU A 209 3.44 -45.48 -41.87
CA LEU A 209 2.32 -46.42 -41.65
C LEU A 209 2.65 -47.72 -40.86
N VAL A 210 2.02 -47.81 -39.67
CA VAL A 210 1.17 -48.92 -39.18
C VAL A 210 1.67 -49.88 -38.09
N HIS A 211 0.76 -50.04 -37.09
CA HIS A 211 0.55 -51.13 -36.12
C HIS A 211 1.48 -51.26 -34.89
N ARG A 212 1.04 -51.77 -33.72
CA ARG A 212 -0.22 -51.82 -32.94
C ARG A 212 0.17 -52.59 -31.64
N ARG A 213 -0.36 -52.15 -30.49
CA ARG A 213 -0.65 -52.88 -29.22
C ARG A 213 0.46 -53.19 -28.18
N GLN A 214 0.18 -52.65 -26.97
CA GLN A 214 0.20 -53.25 -25.60
C GLN A 214 1.53 -53.71 -24.95
N PRO A 215 1.63 -53.89 -23.61
CA PRO A 215 0.74 -53.46 -22.50
C PRO A 215 1.45 -52.72 -21.33
N THR A 216 0.59 -52.14 -20.47
CA THR A 216 0.71 -51.83 -19.01
C THR A 216 1.74 -52.65 -18.22
N ALA A 217 2.42 -52.15 -17.18
CA ALA A 217 1.85 -51.50 -15.98
C ALA A 217 2.92 -50.89 -15.03
N LEU A 218 2.49 -49.91 -14.21
CA LEU A 218 2.89 -49.61 -12.80
C LEU A 218 4.33 -49.11 -12.53
N ARG A 219 4.62 -48.10 -11.69
CA ARG A 219 3.88 -47.06 -10.96
C ARG A 219 4.95 -46.17 -10.28
N THR A 220 4.58 -44.92 -9.96
CA THR A 220 5.11 -44.03 -8.89
C THR A 220 6.58 -43.57 -9.02
N THR A 221 6.98 -42.31 -8.88
CA THR A 221 6.53 -41.22 -7.99
C THR A 221 7.02 -39.84 -8.48
N CYS A 222 6.26 -38.81 -8.10
CA CYS A 222 6.69 -37.47 -7.70
C CYS A 222 7.51 -36.59 -8.66
N GLY A 223 6.87 -35.54 -9.18
CA GLY A 223 7.53 -34.40 -9.80
C GLY A 223 6.51 -33.30 -10.07
N ALA A 224 6.31 -32.41 -9.10
CA ALA A 224 5.53 -31.19 -9.28
C ALA A 224 6.16 -30.34 -10.41
N SER A 225 5.41 -30.05 -11.47
CA SER A 225 5.77 -29.00 -12.43
C SER A 225 4.72 -27.90 -12.39
N PHE A 226 5.14 -26.75 -11.87
CA PHE A 226 4.44 -25.48 -12.02
C PHE A 226 4.53 -25.08 -13.50
N ARG A 227 3.41 -25.12 -14.23
CA ARG A 227 3.32 -24.58 -15.59
C ARG A 227 2.95 -23.10 -15.50
N ALA A 228 3.95 -22.24 -15.64
CA ALA A 228 3.72 -20.84 -16.00
C ALA A 228 3.32 -20.78 -17.47
N HIS A 229 2.05 -20.45 -17.75
CA HIS A 229 1.62 -20.11 -19.10
C HIS A 229 2.04 -18.68 -19.42
N THR A 230 3.17 -18.54 -20.12
CA THR A 230 3.52 -17.32 -20.86
C THR A 230 2.64 -17.24 -22.11
N MET A 231 1.69 -16.32 -22.11
CA MET A 231 0.97 -15.89 -23.32
C MET A 231 1.92 -15.08 -24.20
N THR A 232 2.19 -15.58 -25.40
CA THR A 232 2.83 -14.81 -26.48
C THR A 232 1.75 -14.02 -27.25
N PRO A 233 2.00 -12.76 -27.63
CA PRO A 233 1.07 -12.01 -28.46
C PRO A 233 1.21 -12.41 -29.94
N ARG A 234 0.07 -12.67 -30.61
CA ARG A 234 0.00 -12.76 -32.07
C ARG A 234 -0.46 -11.41 -32.66
N PRO A 235 0.05 -11.02 -33.84
CA PRO A 235 -0.34 -9.80 -34.52
C PRO A 235 -1.59 -10.02 -35.38
N CYS A 236 -2.52 -9.06 -35.37
CA CYS A 236 -3.61 -8.97 -36.33
C CYS A 236 -3.75 -7.52 -36.83
N GLY A 237 -3.49 -7.32 -38.11
CA GLY A 237 -4.47 -6.79 -39.07
C GLY A 237 -4.93 -5.33 -38.96
N MET A 238 -4.58 -4.58 -40.00
CA MET A 238 -5.10 -3.27 -40.42
C MET A 238 -6.62 -3.09 -40.37
N GLY A 239 -7.06 -1.85 -40.11
CA GLY A 239 -8.28 -1.28 -40.70
C GLY A 239 -9.23 -0.56 -39.74
N ASN A 240 -9.02 0.74 -39.49
CA ASN A 240 -9.88 1.83 -39.99
C ASN A 240 -9.64 3.14 -39.25
N THR A 241 -9.56 4.19 -40.05
CA THR A 241 -9.41 5.60 -39.73
C THR A 241 -10.69 6.17 -39.10
N ALA A 242 -10.56 6.81 -37.94
CA ALA A 242 -11.60 7.67 -37.37
C ALA A 242 -11.02 9.06 -37.12
N ARG A 243 -11.66 10.06 -37.74
CA ARG A 243 -11.27 11.47 -37.81
C ARG A 243 -11.53 12.17 -36.48
N LEU A 244 -10.60 13.01 -36.06
CA LEU A 244 -10.78 14.06 -35.04
C LEU A 244 -11.42 15.29 -35.69
N PRO A 245 -12.47 15.90 -35.09
CA PRO A 245 -12.88 17.25 -35.45
C PRO A 245 -12.09 18.28 -34.64
N THR A 246 -11.37 19.13 -35.36
CA THR A 246 -10.86 20.43 -34.93
C THR A 246 -12.00 21.43 -34.78
N LEU A 247 -12.19 22.03 -33.59
CA LEU A 247 -12.95 23.27 -33.44
C LEU A 247 -12.33 24.11 -32.30
N PHE A 248 -11.50 25.07 -32.72
CA PHE A 248 -11.35 26.39 -32.10
C PHE A 248 -12.46 27.30 -32.66
N PRO A 249 -12.75 28.44 -32.02
CA PRO A 249 -12.03 29.67 -32.37
C PRO A 249 -11.11 30.18 -31.27
#